data_AF-A0A1Q3BIU1-F1
#
_entry.id   AF-A0A1Q3BIU1-F1
#
_cell.length_a   1.000
_cell.length_b   1.000
_cell.length_c   1.000
_cell.angle_alpha   90.00
_cell.angle_beta   90.00
_cell.angle_gamma   90.00
#
_symmetry.space_group_name_H-M   'P 1'
#
loop_
_entity.id
_entity.type
_entity.pdbx_description
1 polymer ?
#
loop_
_entity_poly.entity_id
_entity_poly.type
_entity_poly.pdbx_seq_one_letter_code
_entity_poly.pdbx_strand_id
1 'polypeptide(L)'
;FSLREACKAFIQHNPIVPWSNVVWFPRRIPKHSFCLWLTFRGAHRTLEKLHRWGVVQPVLCYFGCGQEKSINHLFVACPFTARIWNHFLSICDYRRSSGGWNAEAAWCIQNLQGNSFKSWITKLSLAAVMYHCWIERNNRLFNN
;
A
#
# COMPACT_ATOMS: atom_id res chain seq x y z
N PHE A 1 -18.11 -30.22 15.94
CA PHE A 1 -16.95 -29.51 15.38
C PHE A 1 -17.39 -28.57 14.27
N SER A 2 -17.55 -27.28 14.56
CA SER A 2 -17.90 -26.29 13.53
C SER A 2 -16.65 -25.66 12.92
N LEU A 3 -16.70 -25.32 11.63
CA LEU A 3 -15.65 -24.55 10.94
C LEU A 3 -15.31 -23.23 11.68
N ARG A 4 -16.28 -22.68 12.42
CA ARG A 4 -16.14 -21.45 13.21
C ARG A 4 -15.21 -21.63 14.41
N GLU A 5 -15.27 -22.78 15.08
CA GLU A 5 -14.41 -23.11 16.23
C GLU A 5 -12.98 -23.44 15.76
N ALA A 6 -12.85 -24.20 14.68
CA ALA A 6 -11.54 -24.48 14.07
C ALA A 6 -10.86 -23.18 13.61
N CYS A 7 -11.58 -22.28 12.94
CA CYS A 7 -11.04 -21.00 12.48
C CYS A 7 -10.63 -20.10 13.66
N LYS A 8 -11.41 -20.07 14.76
CA LYS A 8 -11.02 -19.34 15.99
C LYS A 8 -9.74 -19.88 16.62
N ALA A 9 -9.55 -21.19 16.65
CA ALA A 9 -8.33 -21.82 17.16
C ALA A 9 -7.08 -21.45 16.32
N PHE A 10 -7.22 -21.38 14.99
CA PHE A 10 -6.13 -20.92 14.11
C PHE A 10 -5.88 -19.40 14.16
N ILE A 11 -6.92 -18.59 14.39
CA ILE A 11 -6.81 -17.12 14.45
C ILE A 11 -6.15 -16.65 15.76
N GLN A 12 -6.37 -17.33 16.88
CA GLN A 12 -5.75 -16.98 18.18
C GLN A 12 -4.21 -16.96 18.14
N HIS A 13 -3.60 -17.73 17.23
CA HIS A 13 -2.15 -17.78 17.07
C HIS A 13 -1.56 -16.70 16.15
N ASN A 14 -2.38 -15.91 15.46
CA ASN A 14 -1.90 -14.85 14.58
C ASN A 14 -2.00 -13.48 15.27
N PRO A 15 -0.88 -12.84 15.65
CA PRO A 15 -0.94 -11.51 16.21
C PRO A 15 -1.53 -10.53 15.18
N ILE A 16 -2.70 -9.96 15.47
CA ILE A 16 -2.77 -8.54 15.85
C ILE A 16 -1.87 -7.56 15.07
N VAL A 17 -1.76 -7.63 13.74
CA VAL A 17 -0.87 -6.71 13.01
C VAL A 17 -1.35 -5.25 13.13
N PRO A 18 -0.49 -4.28 13.48
CA PRO A 18 -0.90 -2.88 13.76
C PRO A 18 -1.58 -2.16 12.58
N TRP A 19 -1.30 -2.57 11.36
CA TRP A 19 -1.89 -2.00 10.15
C TRP A 19 -3.25 -2.59 9.77
N SER A 20 -3.75 -3.59 10.50
CA SER A 20 -5.00 -4.30 10.16
C SER A 20 -6.17 -3.33 9.96
N ASN A 21 -6.36 -2.36 10.85
CA ASN A 21 -7.45 -1.38 10.78
C ASN A 21 -7.26 -0.28 9.72
N VAL A 22 -6.03 -0.12 9.23
CA VAL A 22 -5.71 0.79 8.12
C VAL A 22 -6.12 0.13 6.79
N VAL A 23 -5.89 -1.18 6.68
CA VAL A 23 -6.17 -1.98 5.48
C VAL A 23 -7.63 -2.44 5.42
N TRP A 24 -8.15 -2.92 6.55
CA TRP A 24 -9.43 -3.61 6.66
C TRP A 24 -10.46 -2.75 7.40
N PHE A 25 -10.88 -1.66 6.77
CA PHE A 25 -11.90 -0.76 7.33
C PHE A 25 -13.30 -0.99 6.71
N PRO A 26 -14.38 -0.48 7.34
CA PRO A 26 -15.74 -0.58 6.79
C PRO A 26 -15.89 0.18 5.46
N ARG A 27 -16.75 -0.31 4.56
CA ARG A 27 -17.03 0.31 3.24
C ARG A 27 -15.78 0.52 2.37
N ARG A 28 -14.75 -0.31 2.56
CA ARG A 28 -13.55 -0.33 1.72
C ARG A 28 -13.83 -0.93 0.34
N ILE A 29 -13.01 -0.56 -0.65
CA ILE A 29 -12.98 -1.23 -1.95
C ILE A 29 -12.07 -2.47 -1.83
N PRO A 30 -12.58 -3.71 -2.01
CA PRO A 30 -11.80 -4.92 -1.73
C PRO A 30 -10.48 -5.02 -2.50
N LYS A 31 -10.51 -4.75 -3.81
CA LYS A 31 -9.31 -4.77 -4.67
C LYS A 31 -8.22 -3.77 -4.24
N HIS A 32 -8.62 -2.57 -3.79
CA HIS A 32 -7.67 -1.56 -3.31
C HIS A 32 -7.08 -1.95 -1.96
N SER A 33 -7.93 -2.48 -1.07
CA SER A 33 -7.54 -2.95 0.25
C SER A 33 -6.56 -4.13 0.14
N PHE A 34 -6.79 -5.04 -0.80
CA PHE A 34 -5.88 -6.14 -1.08
C PHE A 34 -4.51 -5.66 -1.61
N CYS A 35 -4.50 -4.67 -2.51
CA CYS A 35 -3.24 -4.06 -2.95
C CYS A 35 -2.50 -3.36 -1.81
N LEU A 36 -3.22 -2.64 -0.94
CA LEU A 36 -2.66 -2.00 0.24
C LEU A 36 -2.09 -3.03 1.23
N TRP A 37 -2.80 -4.15 1.44
CA TRP A 37 -2.33 -5.28 2.24
C TRP A 37 -1.01 -5.85 1.71
N LEU A 38 -0.90 -6.09 0.40
CA LEU A 38 0.34 -6.53 -0.24
C LEU A 38 1.48 -5.53 -0.01
N THR A 39 1.16 -4.24 0.01
CA THR A 39 2.10 -3.15 0.25
C THR A 39 2.63 -3.18 1.68
N PHE A 40 1.75 -3.31 2.69
CA PHE A 40 2.16 -3.50 4.09
C PHE A 40 2.96 -4.78 4.34
N ARG A 41 2.65 -5.85 3.62
CA ARG A 41 3.39 -7.12 3.71
C ARG A 41 4.72 -7.11 2.94
N GLY A 42 4.98 -6.07 2.14
CA GLY A 42 6.06 -6.09 1.16
C GLY A 42 5.95 -7.25 0.16
N ALA A 43 4.76 -7.85 0.02
CA ALA A 43 4.54 -9.10 -0.73
C ALA A 43 4.51 -8.88 -2.25
N HIS A 44 4.45 -7.63 -2.71
CA HIS A 44 4.78 -7.28 -4.10
C HIS A 44 6.17 -7.83 -4.50
N ARG A 45 7.09 -8.03 -3.54
CA ARG A 45 8.41 -8.66 -3.73
C ARG A 45 8.32 -10.08 -4.27
N THR A 46 7.32 -10.86 -3.88
CA THR A 46 7.23 -12.29 -4.27
C THR A 46 6.75 -12.42 -5.72
N LEU A 47 5.78 -11.58 -6.11
CA LEU A 47 5.32 -11.49 -7.50
C LEU A 47 6.43 -10.98 -8.43
N GLU A 48 7.21 -9.98 -7.97
CA GLU A 48 8.36 -9.48 -8.71
C GLU A 48 9.56 -10.43 -8.75
N LYS A 49 9.79 -11.22 -7.71
CA LYS A 49 10.86 -12.23 -7.69
C LYS A 49 10.61 -13.32 -8.72
N LEU A 50 9.35 -13.74 -8.87
CA LEU A 50 8.92 -14.63 -9.96
C LEU A 50 9.17 -14.00 -11.34
N HIS A 51 8.97 -12.69 -11.49
CA HIS A 51 9.29 -11.98 -12.73
C HIS A 51 10.80 -11.77 -12.96
N ARG A 52 11.58 -11.58 -11.88
CA ARG A 52 13.04 -11.39 -11.91
C ARG A 52 13.82 -12.66 -12.26
N TRP A 53 13.19 -13.83 -12.25
CA TRP A 53 13.80 -15.09 -12.67
C TRP A 53 14.09 -15.18 -14.19
N GLY A 54 13.98 -14.07 -14.96
CA GLY A 54 14.90 -13.88 -16.09
C GLY A 54 14.41 -13.18 -17.37
N VAL A 55 13.53 -12.17 -17.35
CA VAL A 55 13.00 -11.59 -18.60
C VAL A 55 13.29 -10.09 -18.86
N VAL A 56 13.42 -9.19 -17.87
CA VAL A 56 13.71 -7.76 -18.15
C VAL A 56 14.50 -7.07 -17.02
N GLN A 57 15.54 -6.29 -17.37
CA GLN A 57 16.11 -5.26 -16.49
C GLN A 57 15.87 -3.86 -17.04
N PRO A 58 15.15 -3.01 -16.30
CA PRO A 58 15.50 -1.59 -16.28
C PRO A 58 15.94 -1.22 -14.87
N VAL A 59 17.11 -0.58 -14.76
CA VAL A 59 17.73 -0.12 -13.50
C VAL A 59 16.95 1.08 -12.90
N LEU A 60 16.16 1.78 -13.71
CA LEU A 60 15.51 3.06 -13.39
C LEU A 60 14.00 2.95 -13.22
N CYS A 61 13.45 3.71 -12.27
CA CYS A 61 12.01 3.78 -11.95
C CYS A 61 11.07 3.92 -13.17
N TYR A 62 9.97 3.15 -13.19
CA TYR A 62 8.96 3.19 -14.27
C TYR A 62 8.20 4.52 -14.38
N PHE A 63 8.24 5.34 -13.33
CA PHE A 63 7.67 6.68 -13.32
C PHE A 63 8.65 7.76 -13.81
N GLY A 64 9.87 7.39 -14.23
CA GLY A 64 10.82 8.33 -14.84
C GLY A 64 11.52 9.28 -13.87
N CYS A 65 11.54 9.01 -12.57
CA CYS A 65 12.19 9.88 -11.58
C CYS A 65 13.72 9.72 -11.47
N GLY A 66 14.34 8.89 -12.31
CA GLY A 66 15.80 8.70 -12.35
C GLY A 66 16.42 7.95 -11.17
N GLN A 67 15.64 7.49 -10.19
CA GLN A 67 16.12 6.75 -9.02
C GLN A 67 16.09 5.23 -9.25
N GLU A 68 16.99 4.53 -8.53
CA GLU A 68 17.11 3.08 -8.57
C GLU A 68 15.85 2.38 -8.03
N LYS A 69 15.49 1.27 -8.66
CA LYS A 69 14.25 0.55 -8.33
C LYS A 69 14.30 -0.11 -6.96
N SER A 70 13.41 0.31 -6.07
CA SER A 70 12.94 -0.52 -4.96
C SER A 70 11.44 -0.38 -4.76
N ILE A 71 10.76 -1.39 -4.22
CA ILE A 71 9.33 -1.28 -3.84
C ILE A 71 9.09 -0.18 -2.80
N ASN A 72 10.09 0.08 -1.94
CA ASN A 72 10.06 1.22 -1.02
C ASN A 72 9.96 2.53 -1.81
N HIS A 73 10.67 2.60 -2.93
CA HIS A 73 10.58 3.68 -3.90
C HIS A 73 9.21 3.71 -4.60
N LEU A 74 8.58 2.59 -4.92
CA LEU A 74 7.36 2.58 -5.73
C LEU A 74 6.15 3.31 -5.12
N PHE A 75 5.92 3.19 -3.81
CA PHE A 75 4.63 3.57 -3.23
C PHE A 75 4.62 4.94 -2.54
N VAL A 76 5.76 5.39 -2.00
CA VAL A 76 5.89 6.77 -1.50
C VAL A 76 7.30 7.33 -1.48
N ALA A 77 8.34 6.55 -1.80
CA ALA A 77 9.69 7.13 -1.95
C ALA A 77 9.98 7.61 -3.39
N CYS A 78 9.08 7.38 -4.35
CA CYS A 78 9.13 7.94 -5.68
C CYS A 78 8.51 9.33 -5.64
N PRO A 79 9.23 10.39 -6.08
CA PRO A 79 8.71 11.75 -6.07
C PRO A 79 7.35 11.90 -6.77
N PHE A 80 7.10 11.13 -7.83
CA PHE A 80 5.81 11.12 -8.52
C PHE A 80 4.68 10.62 -7.61
N THR A 81 4.83 9.42 -7.04
CA THR A 81 3.82 8.84 -6.15
C THR A 81 3.67 9.62 -4.84
N ALA A 82 4.77 10.16 -4.31
CA ALA A 82 4.78 11.02 -3.14
C ALA A 82 3.99 12.31 -3.39
N ARG A 83 4.13 12.93 -4.57
CA ARG A 83 3.32 14.10 -4.95
C ARG A 83 1.82 13.78 -4.99
N ILE A 84 1.44 12.64 -5.56
CA ILE A 84 0.03 12.20 -5.58
C ILE A 84 -0.48 12.02 -4.15
N TRP A 85 0.26 11.30 -3.31
CA TRP A 85 -0.15 11.07 -1.94
C TRP A 85 -0.22 12.35 -1.11
N ASN A 86 0.77 13.25 -1.22
CA ASN A 86 0.78 14.54 -0.54
C ASN A 86 -0.41 15.42 -0.97
N HIS A 87 -0.81 15.36 -2.24
CA HIS A 87 -2.01 16.05 -2.70
C HIS A 87 -3.27 15.54 -1.97
N PHE A 88 -3.48 14.23 -1.88
CA PHE A 88 -4.61 13.67 -1.12
C PHE A 88 -4.53 13.94 0.38
N LEU A 89 -3.34 13.96 0.97
CA LEU A 89 -3.15 14.37 2.36
C LEU A 89 -3.60 15.82 2.58
N SER A 90 -3.26 16.73 1.66
CA SER A 90 -3.70 18.12 1.75
C SER A 90 -5.22 18.27 1.63
N ILE A 91 -5.87 17.52 0.73
CA ILE A 91 -7.34 17.46 0.61
C ILE A 91 -7.97 16.92 1.90
N CYS A 92 -7.33 15.92 2.51
CA CYS A 92 -7.75 15.36 3.80
C CYS A 92 -7.32 16.23 5.00
N ASP A 93 -6.88 17.47 4.79
CA ASP A 93 -6.47 18.41 5.84
C ASP A 93 -5.36 17.85 6.76
N TYR A 94 -4.35 17.23 6.16
CA TYR A 94 -3.09 16.87 6.82
C TYR A 94 -1.95 17.70 6.23
N ARG A 95 -1.39 18.60 7.04
CA ARG A 95 -0.22 19.41 6.69
C ARG A 95 1.07 18.64 6.95
N ARG A 96 1.38 17.68 6.09
CA ARG A 96 2.64 16.90 6.14
C ARG A 96 3.15 16.62 4.72
N SER A 97 4.43 16.30 4.63
CA SER A 97 5.03 15.74 3.43
C SER A 97 5.43 14.29 3.70
N SER A 98 5.25 13.43 2.71
CA SER A 98 5.57 12.03 2.85
C SER A 98 7.08 11.77 2.93
N GLY A 99 7.49 10.97 3.92
CA GLY A 99 8.90 10.67 4.23
C GLY A 99 9.39 9.32 3.69
N GLY A 100 8.74 8.78 2.65
CA GLY A 100 8.94 7.41 2.19
C GLY A 100 8.05 6.37 2.91
N TRP A 101 7.99 5.15 2.36
CA TRP A 101 6.99 4.16 2.77
C TRP A 101 7.01 3.81 4.26
N ASN A 102 8.19 3.60 4.87
CA ASN A 102 8.26 3.18 6.27
C ASN A 102 7.72 4.27 7.22
N ALA A 103 8.08 5.53 6.98
CA ALA A 103 7.58 6.66 7.75
C ALA A 103 6.07 6.87 7.54
N GLU A 104 5.59 6.73 6.30
CA GLU A 104 4.16 6.83 6.00
C GLU A 104 3.34 5.69 6.61
N ALA A 105 3.84 4.46 6.54
CA ALA A 105 3.20 3.29 7.13
C ALA A 105 3.07 3.46 8.64
N ALA A 106 4.13 3.88 9.32
CA ALA A 106 4.10 4.17 10.76
C ALA A 106 3.09 5.29 11.09
N TRP A 107 3.08 6.36 10.31
CA TRP A 107 2.13 7.46 10.50
C TRP A 107 0.68 7.01 10.31
N CYS A 108 0.39 6.24 9.25
CA CYS A 108 -0.95 5.71 9.00
C CYS A 108 -1.40 4.79 10.14
N ILE A 109 -0.50 3.94 10.64
CA ILE A 109 -0.76 3.07 11.80
C ILE A 109 -1.05 3.89 13.05
N GLN A 110 -0.40 5.03 13.26
CA GLN A 110 -0.63 5.85 14.46
C GLN A 110 -1.91 6.70 14.35
N ASN A 111 -2.19 7.26 13.17
CA ASN A 111 -3.19 8.32 13.01
C ASN A 111 -4.51 7.84 12.42
N LEU A 112 -4.50 6.70 11.71
CA LEU A 112 -5.68 6.16 11.02
C LEU A 112 -6.25 4.93 11.74
N GLN A 113 -6.15 4.82 13.07
CA GLN A 113 -6.81 3.73 13.79
C GLN A 113 -8.31 3.95 13.96
N GLY A 114 -8.75 5.22 14.02
CA GLY A 114 -10.15 5.58 14.25
C GLY A 114 -11.09 5.36 13.05
N ASN A 115 -12.38 5.50 13.32
CA ASN A 115 -13.48 5.39 12.34
C ASN A 115 -14.14 6.75 12.02
N SER A 116 -13.50 7.87 12.38
CA SER A 116 -14.00 9.19 11.99
C SER A 116 -14.08 9.32 10.47
N PHE A 117 -14.97 10.19 9.96
CA PHE A 117 -15.07 10.43 8.52
C PHE A 117 -13.72 10.83 7.91
N LYS A 118 -12.95 11.69 8.60
CA LYS A 118 -11.58 12.09 8.22
C LYS A 118 -10.65 10.88 8.13
N SER A 119 -10.62 10.02 9.14
CA SER A 119 -9.80 8.79 9.10
C SER A 119 -10.25 7.85 7.97
N TRP A 120 -11.56 7.67 7.81
CA TRP A 120 -12.15 6.80 6.79
C TRP A 120 -11.80 7.24 5.37
N ILE A 121 -12.01 8.53 5.04
CA ILE A 121 -11.70 9.05 3.70
C ILE A 121 -10.20 8.96 3.42
N THR A 122 -9.35 9.23 4.42
CA THR A 122 -7.89 9.12 4.25
C THR A 122 -7.43 7.67 4.01
N LYS A 123 -8.00 6.68 4.71
CA LYS A 123 -7.73 5.26 4.41
C LYS A 123 -8.16 4.89 2.99
N LEU A 124 -9.33 5.38 2.56
CA LEU A 124 -9.85 5.13 1.22
C LEU A 124 -8.94 5.74 0.15
N SER A 125 -8.53 6.98 0.33
CA SER A 125 -7.57 7.67 -0.55
C SER A 125 -6.22 6.95 -0.58
N LEU A 126 -5.69 6.54 0.57
CA LEU A 126 -4.45 5.76 0.65
C LEU A 126 -4.56 4.48 -0.18
N ALA A 127 -5.61 3.69 0.04
CA ALA A 127 -5.81 2.44 -0.68
C ALA A 127 -5.96 2.66 -2.19
N ALA A 128 -6.67 3.72 -2.61
CA ALA A 128 -6.85 4.07 -4.02
C ALA A 128 -5.54 4.50 -4.68
N VAL A 129 -4.78 5.40 -4.05
CA VAL A 129 -3.47 5.87 -4.56
C VAL A 129 -2.53 4.69 -4.76
N MET A 130 -2.41 3.82 -3.76
CA MET A 130 -1.54 2.64 -3.85
C MET A 130 -1.96 1.71 -5.00
N TYR A 131 -3.26 1.44 -5.12
CA TYR A 131 -3.79 0.59 -6.18
C TYR A 131 -3.54 1.15 -7.57
N HIS A 132 -3.85 2.44 -7.81
CA HIS A 132 -3.66 3.05 -9.12
C HIS A 132 -2.19 3.19 -9.50
N CYS A 133 -1.32 3.52 -8.54
CA CYS A 133 0.13 3.52 -8.77
C CYS A 133 0.63 2.12 -9.14
N TRP A 134 0.12 1.08 -8.48
CA TRP A 134 0.49 -0.29 -8.81
C TRP A 134 0.02 -0.71 -10.20
N ILE A 135 -1.22 -0.39 -10.58
CA ILE A 135 -1.74 -0.67 -11.94
C ILE A 135 -0.92 0.05 -12.99
N GLU A 136 -0.72 1.35 -12.84
CA GLU A 136 0.02 2.15 -13.83
C GLU A 136 1.42 1.59 -14.06
N ARG A 137 2.09 1.21 -12.97
CA ARG A 137 3.39 0.58 -13.05
C ARG A 137 3.34 -0.79 -13.73
N ASN A 138 2.31 -1.60 -13.47
CA ASN A 138 2.14 -2.87 -14.15
C ASN A 138 1.87 -2.68 -15.65
N ASN A 139 1.05 -1.70 -16.05
CA ASN A 139 0.80 -1.41 -17.46
C ASN A 139 2.10 -1.03 -18.19
N ARG A 140 2.94 -0.18 -17.58
CA ARG A 140 4.27 0.18 -18.10
C ARG A 140 5.27 -0.99 -18.13
N LEU A 141 5.08 -1.97 -17.25
CA LEU A 141 5.91 -3.17 -17.17
C LEU A 141 5.58 -4.17 -18.27
N PHE A 142 4.28 -4.35 -18.53
CA PHE A 142 3.75 -5.40 -19.38
C PHE A 142 3.26 -4.91 -20.75
N ASN A 143 3.38 -3.60 -21.05
CA ASN A 143 2.90 -2.97 -22.29
C ASN A 143 1.44 -3.34 -22.63
N ASN A 144 0.55 -3.35 -21.62
CA ASN A 144 -0.89 -3.50 -21.82
C ASN A 144 -1.56 -2.17 -22.18
#